data_AF-A0A6V8EXX4-F1
#
_entry.id   AF-A0A6V8EXX4-F1
#
_cell.length_a   1.000
_cell.length_b   1.000
_cell.length_c   1.000
_cell.angle_alpha   90.00
_cell.angle_beta   90.00
_cell.angle_gamma   90.00
#
_symmetry.space_group_name_H-M   'P 1'
#
loop_
_entity.id
_entity.type
_entity.pdbx_description
1 polymer ?
#
loop_
_entity_poly.entity_id
_entity_poly.type
_entity_poly.pdbx_seq_one_letter_code
_entity_poly.pdbx_strand_id
1 'polypeptide(L)'
;GIGKGLGSALSQAILEGVWPEDWVRLHEDTPQGMIEMLGIPGLGPKRIKLMHDELGVDSIAALKEAAEQGHIAPMKGFGKKSEQRMLDGIELLSRFRARRRLDIGLKYGTAFEQRIKALPGVERVQLAGSARRRKETIGDLDVVVGVKPENHEDVANAILALQGIADVKGAGGSKISLILEASIFEDGFYVGHIDANVMEAIGGDDYEQLESAGTIDAQVRLVPPEMFAFTLAYFTGSKEHNIAMRQRAIDRGLRLNEFGLIPEDKAGELKGIEAAQFSLSAMTEQEIYSHLDLQWVPPELREDTGEIQSGSEQNLPRLLELDTIQGALHNHTVVSDGEATLEQMADAAQALGWTWLGIADHSPTLKIANGAPADRLLEQGQKIRKYNQNWQDEGVNFRLFHGVESDILAGGKLDHPDEVLNELDYVVASVHAMTKWRGRDESENTEELLKVLEHPATKVLGHPTGRILQGRQGYEVDVHRLIDAMAEHIEEGRFKSIELNASPYRLDIDYRLCKYAKLMGVPVAISPDAHS
;
A
#
# COMPACT_ATOMS: atom_id res chain seq x y z
N GLY A 1 4.14 -18.31 -31.68
CA GLY A 1 5.23 -17.95 -30.76
C GLY A 1 6.15 -19.10 -30.39
N ILE A 2 5.70 -20.37 -30.40
CA ILE A 2 6.51 -21.50 -29.92
C ILE A 2 7.06 -22.30 -31.12
N GLY A 3 8.37 -22.16 -31.37
CA GLY A 3 9.11 -22.96 -32.34
C GLY A 3 9.69 -24.24 -31.72
N LYS A 4 10.34 -25.08 -32.54
CA LYS A 4 10.92 -26.37 -32.09
C LYS A 4 11.88 -26.24 -30.90
N GLY A 5 12.74 -25.21 -30.89
CA GLY A 5 13.68 -25.00 -29.78
C GLY A 5 12.97 -24.72 -28.45
N LEU A 6 12.09 -23.72 -28.43
CA LEU A 6 11.32 -23.35 -27.24
C LEU A 6 10.37 -24.49 -26.78
N GLY A 7 9.74 -25.18 -27.73
CA GLY A 7 8.88 -26.34 -27.42
C GLY A 7 9.65 -27.51 -26.80
N SER A 8 10.88 -27.76 -27.25
CA SER A 8 11.76 -28.78 -26.66
C SER A 8 12.18 -28.40 -25.25
N ALA A 9 12.59 -27.14 -25.04
CA ALA A 9 13.00 -26.64 -23.72
C ALA A 9 11.86 -26.72 -22.70
N LEU A 10 10.65 -26.32 -23.09
CA LEU A 10 9.46 -26.43 -22.23
C LEU A 10 9.12 -27.88 -21.89
N SER A 11 9.21 -28.78 -22.86
CA SER A 11 8.95 -30.21 -22.63
C SER A 11 9.96 -30.81 -21.65
N GLN A 12 11.24 -30.45 -21.79
CA GLN A 12 12.30 -30.89 -20.88
C GLN A 12 12.10 -30.36 -19.46
N ALA A 13 11.82 -29.06 -19.32
CA ALA A 13 11.58 -28.44 -18.02
C ALA A 13 10.38 -29.06 -17.29
N ILE A 14 9.28 -29.32 -18.00
CA ILE A 14 8.06 -29.88 -17.41
C ILE A 14 8.19 -31.37 -17.07
N LEU A 15 8.80 -32.16 -17.96
CA LEU A 15 8.85 -33.62 -17.80
C LEU A 15 10.02 -34.08 -16.94
N GLU A 16 11.15 -33.39 -17.01
CA GLU A 16 12.42 -33.80 -16.39
C GLU A 16 12.85 -32.87 -15.25
N GLY A 17 12.19 -31.72 -15.08
CA GLY A 17 12.51 -30.75 -14.04
C GLY A 17 13.82 -29.99 -14.29
N VAL A 18 14.36 -30.03 -15.51
CA VAL A 18 15.65 -29.43 -15.87
C VAL A 18 15.54 -28.59 -17.15
N TRP A 19 16.24 -27.46 -17.18
CA TRP A 19 16.34 -26.58 -18.34
C TRP A 19 17.47 -27.01 -19.29
N PRO A 20 17.45 -26.59 -20.58
CA PRO A 20 18.56 -26.84 -21.50
C PRO A 20 19.90 -26.36 -20.95
N GLU A 21 20.93 -27.20 -21.08
CA GLU A 21 22.26 -26.96 -20.50
C GLU A 21 22.91 -25.67 -21.01
N ASP A 22 22.67 -25.29 -22.26
CA ASP A 22 23.17 -24.04 -22.84
C ASP A 22 22.52 -22.79 -22.21
N TRP A 23 21.28 -22.90 -21.72
CA TRP A 23 20.59 -21.82 -21.02
C TRP A 23 21.05 -21.72 -19.57
N VAL A 24 21.20 -22.86 -18.90
CA VAL A 24 21.78 -22.94 -17.55
C VAL A 24 23.17 -22.33 -17.55
N ARG A 25 24.02 -22.74 -18.50
CA ARG A 25 25.36 -22.19 -18.66
C ARG A 25 25.36 -20.70 -18.98
N LEU A 26 24.47 -20.23 -19.84
CA LEU A 26 24.34 -18.80 -20.12
C LEU A 26 23.98 -18.00 -18.86
N HIS A 27 23.11 -18.56 -18.01
CA HIS A 27 22.75 -17.95 -16.73
C HIS A 27 23.94 -17.93 -15.76
N GLU A 28 24.64 -19.06 -15.61
CA GLU A 28 25.81 -19.19 -14.73
C GLU A 28 27.01 -18.34 -15.17
N ASP A 29 27.23 -18.20 -16.48
CA ASP A 29 28.32 -17.40 -17.06
C ASP A 29 28.02 -15.89 -17.06
N THR A 30 26.77 -15.48 -16.74
CA THR A 30 26.38 -14.05 -16.68
C THR A 30 26.53 -13.52 -15.25
N PRO A 31 27.26 -12.42 -15.03
CA PRO A 31 27.36 -11.81 -13.70
C PRO A 31 25.98 -11.53 -13.09
N GLN A 32 25.77 -11.97 -11.84
CA GLN A 32 24.49 -11.85 -11.15
C GLN A 32 23.96 -10.41 -11.15
N GLY A 33 24.82 -9.42 -10.94
CA GLY A 33 24.39 -8.02 -10.94
C GLY A 33 23.92 -7.52 -12.31
N MET A 34 24.37 -8.10 -13.43
CA MET A 34 23.80 -7.82 -14.76
C MET A 34 22.40 -8.41 -14.93
N ILE A 35 22.14 -9.58 -14.35
CA ILE A 35 20.80 -10.18 -14.32
C ILE A 35 19.88 -9.31 -13.47
N GLU A 36 20.36 -8.83 -12.32
CA GLU A 36 19.58 -7.94 -11.46
C GLU A 36 19.23 -6.60 -12.12
N MET A 37 20.12 -6.06 -12.95
CA MET A 37 19.88 -4.83 -13.71
C MET A 37 18.72 -4.95 -14.71
N LEU A 38 18.34 -6.18 -15.13
CA LEU A 38 17.15 -6.38 -15.98
C LEU A 38 15.85 -5.97 -15.28
N GLY A 39 15.86 -5.93 -13.94
CA GLY A 39 14.75 -5.41 -13.15
C GLY A 39 14.68 -3.88 -13.11
N ILE A 40 15.61 -3.15 -13.72
CA ILE A 40 15.56 -1.68 -13.79
C ILE A 40 14.67 -1.29 -14.97
N PRO A 41 13.53 -0.59 -14.75
CA PRO A 41 12.62 -0.19 -15.83
C PRO A 41 13.32 0.52 -16.98
N GLY A 42 12.96 0.16 -18.21
CA GLY A 42 13.58 0.74 -19.41
C GLY A 42 15.04 0.32 -19.67
N LEU A 43 15.59 -0.62 -18.90
CA LEU A 43 16.95 -1.13 -19.08
C LEU A 43 16.97 -2.56 -19.65
N GLY A 44 17.10 -2.65 -20.97
CA GLY A 44 17.18 -3.96 -21.66
C GLY A 44 18.58 -4.59 -21.71
N PRO A 45 18.68 -5.91 -21.99
CA PRO A 45 19.94 -6.68 -21.98
C PRO A 45 21.07 -6.06 -22.82
N LYS A 46 20.74 -5.48 -23.98
CA LYS A 46 21.73 -4.86 -24.88
C LYS A 46 22.42 -3.65 -24.24
N ARG A 47 21.67 -2.86 -23.47
CA ARG A 47 22.19 -1.66 -22.82
C ARG A 47 23.03 -2.02 -21.61
N ILE A 48 22.58 -3.02 -20.83
CA ILE A 48 23.32 -3.58 -19.69
C ILE A 48 24.67 -4.08 -20.16
N LYS A 49 24.68 -4.92 -21.21
CA LYS A 49 25.92 -5.43 -21.80
C LYS A 49 26.87 -4.30 -22.23
N LEU A 50 26.34 -3.26 -22.88
CA LEU A 50 27.17 -2.14 -23.33
C LEU A 50 27.82 -1.38 -22.17
N MET A 51 27.11 -1.20 -21.05
CA MET A 51 27.66 -0.56 -19.84
C MET A 51 28.64 -1.47 -19.10
N HIS A 52 28.38 -2.78 -19.06
CA HIS A 52 29.35 -3.73 -18.55
C HIS A 52 30.64 -3.70 -19.37
N ASP A 53 30.53 -3.75 -20.71
CA ASP A 53 31.69 -3.81 -21.60
C ASP A 53 32.50 -2.49 -21.64
N GLU A 54 31.84 -1.32 -21.59
CA GLU A 54 32.52 -0.01 -21.67
C GLU A 54 32.92 0.56 -20.30
N LEU A 55 32.11 0.34 -19.25
CA LEU A 55 32.31 0.95 -17.92
C LEU A 55 32.66 -0.07 -16.83
N GLY A 56 32.69 -1.38 -17.15
CA GLY A 56 32.97 -2.43 -16.17
C GLY A 56 31.86 -2.61 -15.12
N VAL A 57 30.65 -2.15 -15.42
CA VAL A 57 29.52 -2.18 -14.48
C VAL A 57 28.97 -3.60 -14.39
N ASP A 58 29.13 -4.23 -13.22
CA ASP A 58 28.75 -5.60 -12.93
C ASP A 58 27.70 -5.75 -11.82
N SER A 59 27.29 -4.63 -11.20
CA SER A 59 26.34 -4.57 -10.08
C SER A 59 25.50 -3.30 -10.11
N ILE A 60 24.30 -3.33 -9.50
CA ILE A 60 23.42 -2.15 -9.41
C ILE A 60 24.14 -0.98 -8.71
N ALA A 61 24.98 -1.26 -7.71
CA ALA A 61 25.76 -0.23 -7.02
C ALA A 61 26.77 0.44 -7.96
N ALA A 62 27.55 -0.35 -8.72
CA ALA A 62 28.48 0.18 -9.72
C ALA A 62 27.74 0.96 -10.83
N LEU A 63 26.56 0.50 -11.24
CA LEU A 63 25.72 1.20 -12.22
C LEU A 63 25.26 2.55 -11.68
N LYS A 64 24.78 2.58 -10.43
CA LYS A 64 24.32 3.80 -9.77
C LYS A 64 25.46 4.81 -9.65
N GLU A 65 26.63 4.37 -9.19
CA GLU A 65 27.81 5.20 -9.06
C GLU A 65 28.24 5.79 -10.41
N ALA A 66 28.30 4.96 -11.46
CA ALA A 66 28.63 5.41 -12.81
C ALA A 66 27.64 6.45 -13.35
N ALA A 67 26.34 6.28 -13.06
CA ALA A 67 25.30 7.21 -13.44
C ALA A 67 25.37 8.53 -12.65
N GLU A 68 25.58 8.48 -11.32
CA GLU A 68 25.73 9.67 -10.47
C GLU A 68 26.97 10.50 -10.81
N GLN A 69 28.05 9.83 -11.24
CA GLN A 69 29.27 10.48 -11.72
C GLN A 69 29.14 11.03 -13.16
N GLY A 70 28.01 10.79 -13.85
CA GLY A 70 27.76 11.29 -15.20
C GLY A 70 28.55 10.55 -16.28
N HIS A 71 29.00 9.32 -16.01
CA HIS A 71 29.81 8.53 -16.94
C HIS A 71 28.97 7.84 -18.04
N ILE A 72 27.64 7.74 -17.87
CA ILE A 72 26.76 7.03 -18.79
C ILE A 72 26.27 7.96 -19.90
N ALA A 73 25.91 9.21 -19.59
CA ALA A 73 25.40 10.17 -20.56
C ALA A 73 26.31 10.39 -21.80
N PRO A 74 27.66 10.35 -21.72
CA PRO A 74 28.55 10.47 -22.88
C PRO A 74 28.60 9.23 -23.79
N MET A 75 28.12 8.07 -23.34
CA MET A 75 28.20 6.81 -24.10
C MET A 75 27.32 6.86 -25.35
N LYS A 76 27.73 6.13 -26.40
CA LYS A 76 26.99 6.08 -27.66
C LYS A 76 25.63 5.41 -27.47
N GLY A 77 24.55 6.13 -27.79
CA GLY A 77 23.17 5.66 -27.62
C GLY A 77 22.54 6.02 -26.26
N PHE A 78 23.28 6.75 -25.42
CA PHE A 78 22.82 7.32 -24.16
C PHE A 78 22.79 8.85 -24.22
N GLY A 79 22.28 9.47 -23.16
CA GLY A 79 22.22 10.91 -22.99
C GLY A 79 21.67 11.25 -21.61
N LYS A 80 21.74 12.53 -21.20
CA LYS A 80 21.37 12.98 -19.84
C LYS A 80 19.98 12.50 -19.38
N LYS A 81 18.97 12.57 -20.26
CA LYS A 81 17.62 12.09 -19.94
C LYS A 81 17.58 10.57 -19.70
N SER A 82 18.40 9.81 -20.41
CA SER A 82 18.46 8.36 -20.26
C SER A 82 19.23 7.94 -19.01
N GLU A 83 20.28 8.69 -18.64
CA GLU A 83 21.02 8.49 -17.39
C GLU A 83 20.13 8.79 -16.19
N GLN A 84 19.41 9.92 -16.22
CA GLN A 84 18.45 10.25 -15.16
C GLN A 84 17.37 9.17 -15.00
N ARG A 85 16.77 8.71 -16.10
CA ARG A 85 15.79 7.60 -16.05
C ARG A 85 16.35 6.32 -15.44
N MET A 86 17.66 6.08 -15.61
CA MET A 86 18.31 4.91 -15.03
C MET A 86 18.50 5.07 -13.51
N LEU A 87 18.90 6.26 -13.06
CA LEU A 87 18.93 6.60 -11.62
C LEU A 87 17.54 6.45 -11.00
N ASP A 88 16.52 7.00 -11.67
CA ASP A 88 15.13 6.89 -11.25
C ASP A 88 14.69 5.41 -11.18
N GLY A 89 15.05 4.60 -12.18
CA GLY A 89 14.74 3.17 -12.23
C GLY A 89 15.50 2.33 -11.18
N ILE A 90 16.75 2.68 -10.86
CA ILE A 90 17.52 2.04 -9.78
C ILE A 90 16.87 2.34 -8.42
N GLU A 91 16.50 3.59 -8.20
CA GLU A 91 15.81 4.00 -6.98
C GLU A 91 14.46 3.28 -6.86
N LEU A 92 13.71 3.21 -7.96
CA LEU A 92 12.44 2.50 -8.05
C LEU A 92 12.60 1.01 -7.70
N LEU A 93 13.55 0.30 -8.33
CA LEU A 93 13.85 -1.11 -8.04
C LEU A 93 14.26 -1.31 -6.58
N SER A 94 15.07 -0.41 -6.01
CA SER A 94 15.47 -0.46 -4.60
C SER A 94 14.27 -0.34 -3.66
N ARG A 95 13.33 0.57 -3.96
CA ARG A 95 12.08 0.76 -3.19
C ARG A 95 11.17 -0.47 -3.25
N PHE A 96 11.10 -1.16 -4.40
CA PHE A 96 10.33 -2.40 -4.58
C PHE A 96 10.96 -3.61 -3.87
N ARG A 97 12.28 -3.68 -3.78
CA ARG A 97 12.97 -4.78 -3.09
C ARG A 97 12.94 -4.65 -1.56
N ALA A 98 12.92 -3.43 -1.02
CA ALA A 98 12.98 -3.21 0.43
C ALA A 98 11.62 -3.28 1.13
N ARG A 99 10.55 -2.88 0.44
CA ARG A 99 9.18 -2.87 0.97
C ARG A 99 8.20 -3.26 -0.14
N ARG A 100 7.02 -3.72 0.22
CA ARG A 100 5.89 -3.96 -0.69
C ARG A 100 4.72 -3.08 -0.30
N ARG A 101 3.97 -2.59 -1.26
CA ARG A 101 2.71 -1.87 -1.00
C ARG A 101 1.73 -2.75 -0.22
N LEU A 102 0.86 -2.12 0.58
CA LEU A 102 -0.05 -2.81 1.50
C LEU A 102 -0.85 -3.94 0.84
N ASP A 103 -1.48 -3.67 -0.30
CA ASP A 103 -2.26 -4.66 -1.07
C ASP A 103 -1.43 -5.87 -1.49
N ILE A 104 -0.20 -5.65 -1.96
CA ILE A 104 0.73 -6.70 -2.37
C ILE A 104 1.22 -7.50 -1.16
N GLY A 105 1.72 -6.81 -0.13
CA GLY A 105 2.21 -7.44 1.09
C GLY A 105 1.12 -8.27 1.78
N LEU A 106 -0.13 -7.78 1.81
CA LEU A 106 -1.26 -8.54 2.35
C LEU A 106 -1.63 -9.74 1.49
N LYS A 107 -1.54 -9.67 0.16
CA LYS A 107 -1.73 -10.85 -0.70
C LYS A 107 -0.72 -11.94 -0.32
N TYR A 108 0.58 -11.61 -0.29
CA TYR A 108 1.63 -12.56 0.12
C TYR A 108 1.37 -13.10 1.53
N GLY A 109 1.13 -12.21 2.50
CA GLY A 109 0.90 -12.57 3.90
C GLY A 109 -0.31 -13.48 4.08
N THR A 110 -1.43 -13.18 3.43
CA THR A 110 -2.66 -13.97 3.53
C THR A 110 -2.49 -15.35 2.90
N ALA A 111 -1.89 -15.43 1.71
CA ALA A 111 -1.64 -16.70 1.04
C ALA A 111 -0.68 -17.58 1.88
N PHE A 112 0.39 -16.98 2.40
CA PHE A 112 1.34 -17.70 3.24
C PHE A 112 0.74 -18.16 4.58
N GLU A 113 -0.02 -17.29 5.24
CA GLU A 113 -0.77 -17.61 6.46
C GLU A 113 -1.74 -18.77 6.23
N GLN A 114 -2.49 -18.77 5.13
CA GLN A 114 -3.42 -19.85 4.79
C GLN A 114 -2.71 -21.18 4.54
N ARG A 115 -1.57 -21.17 3.82
CA ARG A 115 -0.76 -22.38 3.60
C ARG A 115 -0.24 -22.96 4.91
N ILE A 116 0.30 -22.12 5.80
CA ILE A 116 0.74 -22.55 7.14
C ILE A 116 -0.43 -23.08 7.96
N LYS A 117 -1.58 -22.40 7.93
CA LYS A 117 -2.79 -22.81 8.66
C LYS A 117 -3.25 -24.23 8.29
N ALA A 118 -3.04 -24.64 7.05
CA ALA A 118 -3.44 -25.94 6.55
C ALA A 118 -2.51 -27.09 6.97
N LEU A 119 -1.34 -26.80 7.55
CA LEU A 119 -0.37 -27.82 7.95
C LEU A 119 -0.84 -28.61 9.19
N PRO A 120 -0.71 -29.95 9.19
CA PRO A 120 -0.99 -30.76 10.38
C PRO A 120 -0.12 -30.34 11.56
N GLY A 121 -0.72 -30.24 12.74
CA GLY A 121 -0.02 -29.87 13.99
C GLY A 121 -0.01 -28.38 14.31
N VAL A 122 -0.40 -27.51 13.36
CA VAL A 122 -0.62 -26.08 13.61
C VAL A 122 -1.95 -25.89 14.33
N GLU A 123 -1.93 -25.27 15.51
CA GLU A 123 -3.15 -24.94 16.27
C GLU A 123 -3.70 -23.57 15.91
N ARG A 124 -2.78 -22.61 15.69
CA ARG A 124 -3.11 -21.22 15.39
C ARG A 124 -2.03 -20.62 14.53
N VAL A 125 -2.41 -19.74 13.62
CA VAL A 125 -1.48 -18.88 12.88
C VAL A 125 -2.06 -17.48 12.80
N GLN A 126 -1.19 -16.48 12.80
CA GLN A 126 -1.59 -15.09 12.62
C GLN A 126 -0.46 -14.29 11.97
N LEU A 127 -0.78 -13.55 10.91
CA LEU A 127 0.09 -12.49 10.39
C LEU A 127 0.26 -11.38 11.44
N ALA A 128 1.49 -10.92 11.65
CA ALA A 128 1.91 -9.91 12.61
C ALA A 128 2.59 -8.72 11.88
N GLY A 129 3.48 -8.01 12.56
CA GLY A 129 4.29 -6.95 11.98
C GLY A 129 3.50 -5.80 11.38
N SER A 130 4.15 -5.10 10.44
CA SER A 130 3.56 -3.96 9.72
C SER A 130 2.31 -4.32 8.92
N ALA A 131 2.19 -5.57 8.47
CA ALA A 131 1.05 -6.05 7.71
C ALA A 131 -0.22 -6.12 8.57
N ARG A 132 -0.09 -6.65 9.80
CA ARG A 132 -1.21 -6.68 10.76
C ARG A 132 -1.66 -5.28 11.19
N ARG A 133 -0.73 -4.32 11.23
CA ARG A 133 -1.03 -2.90 11.54
C ARG A 133 -1.49 -2.08 10.34
N ARG A 134 -1.63 -2.70 9.15
CA ARG A 134 -2.09 -2.05 7.91
C ARG A 134 -1.23 -0.86 7.47
N LYS A 135 0.09 -0.92 7.68
CA LYS A 135 0.99 0.13 7.18
C LYS A 135 0.94 0.19 5.65
N GLU A 136 0.94 1.40 5.09
CA GLU A 136 0.85 1.66 3.64
C GLU A 136 1.89 0.90 2.80
N THR A 137 3.04 0.60 3.39
CA THR A 137 4.02 -0.34 2.85
C THR A 137 4.45 -1.32 3.94
N ILE A 138 4.72 -2.55 3.55
CA ILE A 138 5.10 -3.71 4.36
C ILE A 138 6.58 -4.00 4.12
N GLY A 139 7.33 -4.27 5.18
CA GLY A 139 8.72 -4.73 5.06
C GLY A 139 8.76 -6.23 4.79
N ASP A 140 9.26 -6.98 5.77
CA ASP A 140 9.07 -8.42 5.85
C ASP A 140 7.69 -8.78 6.43
N LEU A 141 7.28 -10.01 6.17
CA LEU A 141 6.10 -10.63 6.75
C LEU A 141 6.47 -11.33 8.05
N ASP A 142 5.93 -10.88 9.17
CA ASP A 142 6.02 -11.59 10.44
C ASP A 142 4.81 -12.53 10.59
N VAL A 143 5.03 -13.81 10.88
CA VAL A 143 3.97 -14.78 11.12
C VAL A 143 4.22 -15.48 12.45
N VAL A 144 3.22 -15.56 13.32
CA VAL A 144 3.27 -16.31 14.58
C VAL A 144 2.44 -17.57 14.44
N VAL A 145 3.02 -18.70 14.80
CA VAL A 145 2.42 -20.04 14.69
C VAL A 145 2.42 -20.69 16.07
N GLY A 146 1.23 -21.05 16.54
CA GLY A 146 1.00 -21.81 17.77
C GLY A 146 1.10 -23.30 17.47
N VAL A 147 2.08 -23.96 18.06
CA VAL A 147 2.39 -25.38 17.82
C VAL A 147 2.74 -26.04 19.15
N LYS A 148 2.20 -27.23 19.41
CA LYS A 148 2.60 -28.01 20.58
C LYS A 148 4.05 -28.51 20.45
N PRO A 149 4.81 -28.64 21.55
CA PRO A 149 6.21 -29.09 21.49
C PRO A 149 6.42 -30.39 20.71
N GLU A 150 5.51 -31.35 20.82
CA GLU A 150 5.59 -32.64 20.12
C GLU A 150 5.46 -32.54 18.59
N ASN A 151 4.80 -31.50 18.07
CA ASN A 151 4.60 -31.29 16.63
C ASN A 151 5.57 -30.27 16.04
N HIS A 152 6.45 -29.69 16.88
CA HIS A 152 7.24 -28.53 16.52
C HIS A 152 8.19 -28.81 15.35
N GLU A 153 8.92 -29.92 15.39
CA GLU A 153 9.86 -30.32 14.34
C GLU A 153 9.14 -30.65 13.02
N ASP A 154 8.03 -31.39 13.08
CA ASP A 154 7.23 -31.75 11.91
C ASP A 154 6.64 -30.52 11.21
N VAL A 155 6.09 -29.57 11.98
CA VAL A 155 5.56 -28.32 11.42
C VAL A 155 6.68 -27.46 10.83
N ALA A 156 7.83 -27.34 11.50
CA ALA A 156 8.96 -26.58 10.97
C ALA A 156 9.45 -27.15 9.63
N ASN A 157 9.59 -28.47 9.53
CA ASN A 157 9.98 -29.15 8.30
C ASN A 157 8.92 -28.98 7.19
N ALA A 158 7.64 -29.06 7.54
CA ALA A 158 6.54 -28.86 6.59
C ALA A 158 6.51 -27.43 6.04
N ILE A 159 6.79 -26.41 6.87
CA ILE A 159 6.92 -25.01 6.43
C ILE A 159 8.08 -24.87 5.44
N LEU A 160 9.25 -25.44 5.74
CA LEU A 160 10.43 -25.41 4.86
C LEU A 160 10.21 -26.11 3.51
N ALA A 161 9.24 -27.03 3.44
CA ALA A 161 8.89 -27.76 2.23
C ALA A 161 7.77 -27.10 1.41
N LEU A 162 7.25 -25.94 1.83
CA LEU A 162 6.20 -25.23 1.08
C LEU A 162 6.71 -24.78 -0.29
N GLN A 163 5.85 -24.92 -1.30
CA GLN A 163 6.07 -24.30 -2.61
C GLN A 163 5.99 -22.77 -2.50
N GLY A 164 6.78 -22.07 -3.31
CA GLY A 164 6.87 -20.60 -3.28
C GLY A 164 7.91 -20.04 -2.31
N ILE A 165 8.75 -20.89 -1.73
CA ILE A 165 9.96 -20.47 -1.02
C ILE A 165 11.11 -20.40 -2.03
N ALA A 166 11.60 -19.20 -2.28
CA ALA A 166 12.75 -18.95 -3.15
C ALA A 166 14.08 -19.24 -2.43
N ASP A 167 14.18 -18.91 -1.13
CA ASP A 167 15.39 -19.13 -0.33
C ASP A 167 15.08 -19.28 1.17
N VAL A 168 15.93 -20.00 1.89
CA VAL A 168 15.88 -20.17 3.35
C VAL A 168 17.09 -19.49 3.95
N LYS A 169 16.92 -18.23 4.42
CA LYS A 169 17.99 -17.46 5.05
C LYS A 169 18.46 -18.06 6.39
N GLY A 170 17.59 -18.80 7.06
CA GLY A 170 17.96 -19.54 8.27
C GLY A 170 16.77 -20.17 8.97
N ALA A 171 16.98 -21.37 9.51
CA ALA A 171 15.99 -22.11 10.28
C ALA A 171 16.59 -22.52 11.63
N GLY A 172 16.06 -21.94 12.71
CA GLY A 172 16.40 -22.30 14.09
C GLY A 172 15.18 -22.85 14.83
N GLY A 173 15.38 -23.34 16.05
CA GLY A 173 14.35 -24.01 16.83
C GLY A 173 13.14 -23.17 17.26
N SER A 174 13.06 -21.88 16.95
CA SER A 174 11.85 -21.06 17.19
C SER A 174 11.59 -20.01 16.11
N LYS A 175 12.48 -19.93 15.11
CA LYS A 175 12.44 -18.90 14.07
C LYS A 175 12.89 -19.51 12.74
N ILE A 176 12.08 -19.30 11.71
CA ILE A 176 12.43 -19.58 10.32
C ILE A 176 12.43 -18.25 9.55
N SER A 177 13.46 -18.01 8.74
CA SER A 177 13.60 -16.83 7.89
C SER A 177 13.64 -17.28 6.44
N LEU A 178 12.72 -16.76 5.63
CA LEU A 178 12.45 -17.20 4.26
C LEU A 178 12.45 -16.01 3.31
N ILE A 179 12.67 -16.30 2.02
CA ILE A 179 12.29 -15.43 0.91
C ILE A 179 11.15 -16.12 0.17
N LEU A 180 10.01 -15.43 0.05
CA LEU A 180 8.86 -15.91 -0.70
C LEU A 180 8.84 -15.29 -2.09
N GLU A 181 8.48 -16.05 -3.10
CA GLU A 181 8.28 -15.59 -4.48
C GLU A 181 6.79 -15.62 -4.87
N ALA A 182 6.43 -14.95 -5.97
CA ALA A 182 5.03 -14.83 -6.41
C ALA A 182 4.33 -16.18 -6.69
N SER A 183 5.08 -17.26 -6.89
CA SER A 183 4.51 -18.62 -7.06
C SER A 183 3.77 -19.14 -5.81
N ILE A 184 3.87 -18.43 -4.68
CA ILE A 184 3.03 -18.67 -3.50
C ILE A 184 1.53 -18.43 -3.78
N PHE A 185 1.19 -17.68 -4.83
CA PHE A 185 -0.18 -17.47 -5.29
C PHE A 185 -0.65 -18.61 -6.20
N GLU A 186 -1.79 -19.22 -5.90
CA GLU A 186 -2.37 -20.27 -6.77
C GLU A 186 -3.03 -19.69 -8.03
N ASP A 187 -3.68 -18.53 -7.92
CA ASP A 187 -4.46 -17.90 -9.00
C ASP A 187 -3.66 -16.90 -9.87
N GLY A 188 -2.34 -16.81 -9.67
CA GLY A 188 -1.49 -15.83 -10.33
C GLY A 188 -1.66 -14.40 -9.81
N PHE A 189 -0.97 -13.46 -10.45
CA PHE A 189 -0.97 -12.04 -10.09
C PHE A 189 -1.68 -11.23 -11.17
N TYR A 190 -2.80 -10.60 -10.83
CA TYR A 190 -3.53 -9.69 -11.73
C TYR A 190 -3.55 -8.28 -11.15
N VAL A 191 -3.19 -7.32 -11.99
CA VAL A 191 -3.30 -5.90 -11.72
C VAL A 191 -4.53 -5.41 -12.48
N GLY A 192 -5.49 -4.80 -11.76
CA GLY A 192 -6.64 -4.18 -12.41
C GLY A 192 -6.22 -2.95 -13.23
N HIS A 193 -7.16 -2.36 -13.96
CA HIS A 193 -6.91 -1.10 -14.67
C HIS A 193 -6.46 0.01 -13.70
N ILE A 194 -5.49 0.80 -14.12
CA ILE A 194 -4.84 1.86 -13.32
C ILE A 194 -4.93 3.17 -14.11
N ASP A 195 -5.16 4.30 -13.41
CA ASP A 195 -4.91 5.65 -13.94
C ASP A 195 -3.57 5.70 -14.69
N ALA A 196 -3.58 6.33 -15.87
CA ALA A 196 -2.43 6.45 -16.74
C ALA A 196 -1.24 7.15 -16.06
N ASN A 197 -1.47 8.16 -15.21
CA ASN A 197 -0.38 8.86 -14.52
C ASN A 197 0.24 7.98 -13.43
N VAL A 198 -0.57 7.21 -12.71
CA VAL A 198 -0.08 6.21 -11.76
C VAL A 198 0.72 5.13 -12.48
N MET A 199 0.20 4.62 -13.59
CA MET A 199 0.87 3.59 -14.40
C MET A 199 2.24 4.07 -14.90
N GLU A 200 2.34 5.29 -15.43
CA GLU A 200 3.62 5.88 -15.83
C GLU A 200 4.59 6.01 -14.65
N ALA A 201 4.09 6.45 -13.49
CA ALA A 201 4.93 6.71 -12.31
C ALA A 201 5.49 5.45 -11.64
N ILE A 202 4.80 4.30 -11.76
CA ILE A 202 5.26 3.02 -11.18
C ILE A 202 6.13 2.20 -12.13
N GLY A 203 6.38 2.67 -13.35
CA GLY A 203 7.31 2.04 -14.30
C GLY A 203 6.69 1.61 -15.64
N GLY A 204 5.41 1.90 -15.89
CA GLY A 204 4.73 1.54 -17.15
C GLY A 204 4.56 0.03 -17.32
N ASP A 205 4.48 -0.43 -18.57
CA ASP A 205 4.18 -1.83 -18.93
C ASP A 205 5.14 -2.87 -18.28
N ASP A 206 6.32 -2.46 -17.83
CA ASP A 206 7.29 -3.32 -17.14
C ASP A 206 6.88 -3.63 -15.68
N TYR A 207 5.93 -2.88 -15.10
CA TYR A 207 5.55 -2.99 -13.68
C TYR A 207 4.96 -4.35 -13.32
N GLU A 208 4.07 -4.90 -14.15
CA GLU A 208 3.48 -6.22 -13.91
C GLU A 208 4.55 -7.31 -13.88
N GLN A 209 5.54 -7.23 -14.76
CA GLN A 209 6.67 -8.17 -14.77
C GLN A 209 7.48 -8.06 -13.47
N LEU A 210 7.73 -6.83 -13.00
CA LEU A 210 8.47 -6.59 -11.75
C LEU A 210 7.75 -7.15 -10.52
N GLU A 211 6.42 -7.03 -10.45
CA GLU A 211 5.65 -7.62 -9.36
C GLU A 211 5.54 -9.14 -9.49
N SER A 212 5.37 -9.68 -10.70
CA SER A 212 5.30 -11.13 -10.93
C SER A 212 6.63 -11.86 -10.62
N ALA A 213 7.76 -11.18 -10.79
CA ALA A 213 9.08 -11.67 -10.39
C ALA A 213 9.47 -11.21 -8.97
N GLY A 214 8.52 -10.59 -8.26
CA GLY A 214 8.73 -10.04 -6.95
C GLY A 214 8.92 -11.11 -5.88
N THR A 215 9.79 -10.79 -4.92
CA THR A 215 9.95 -11.54 -3.67
C THR A 215 9.63 -10.69 -2.45
N ILE A 216 9.32 -11.34 -1.33
CA ILE A 216 9.16 -10.71 -0.02
C ILE A 216 9.83 -11.58 1.06
N ASP A 217 10.53 -10.93 1.98
CA ASP A 217 11.09 -11.61 3.14
C ASP A 217 9.98 -12.01 4.12
N ALA A 218 10.12 -13.18 4.76
CA ALA A 218 9.20 -13.64 5.78
C ALA A 218 9.94 -14.22 6.99
N GLN A 219 9.40 -13.97 8.18
CA GLN A 219 9.83 -14.53 9.46
C GLN A 219 8.69 -15.31 10.09
N VAL A 220 8.89 -16.60 10.33
CA VAL A 220 7.94 -17.45 11.04
C VAL A 220 8.44 -17.70 12.45
N ARG A 221 7.60 -17.42 13.45
CA ARG A 221 7.84 -17.69 14.87
C ARG A 221 6.98 -18.88 15.29
N LEU A 222 7.62 -20.00 15.63
CA LEU A 222 6.93 -21.17 16.17
C LEU A 222 7.02 -21.13 17.68
N VAL A 223 5.88 -21.12 18.35
CA VAL A 223 5.80 -21.02 19.81
C VAL A 223 4.72 -21.95 20.39
N PRO A 224 4.87 -22.40 21.64
CA PRO A 224 3.81 -23.08 22.36
C PRO A 224 2.51 -22.24 22.44
N PRO A 225 1.33 -22.86 22.47
CA PRO A 225 0.04 -22.15 22.49
C PRO A 225 -0.09 -21.10 23.61
N GLU A 226 0.48 -21.37 24.78
CA GLU A 226 0.49 -20.48 25.94
C GLU A 226 1.34 -19.21 25.75
N MET A 227 2.29 -19.21 24.81
CA MET A 227 3.12 -18.05 24.49
C MET A 227 2.57 -17.24 23.31
N PHE A 228 1.63 -17.81 22.55
CA PHE A 228 1.16 -17.27 21.28
C PHE A 228 0.71 -15.80 21.38
N ALA A 229 -0.09 -15.46 22.40
CA ALA A 229 -0.61 -14.10 22.57
C ALA A 229 0.50 -13.06 22.82
N PHE A 230 1.50 -13.40 23.62
CA PHE A 230 2.64 -12.53 23.93
C PHE A 230 3.54 -12.34 22.72
N THR A 231 3.85 -13.44 22.03
CA THR A 231 4.64 -13.42 20.79
C THR A 231 3.91 -12.59 19.72
N LEU A 232 2.60 -12.80 19.54
CA LEU A 232 1.80 -12.02 18.60
C LEU A 232 1.81 -10.53 18.96
N ALA A 233 1.59 -10.17 20.22
CA ALA A 233 1.62 -8.75 20.64
C ALA A 233 2.99 -8.12 20.35
N TYR A 234 4.07 -8.81 20.73
CA TYR A 234 5.43 -8.34 20.53
C TYR A 234 5.78 -8.15 19.05
N PHE A 235 5.52 -9.15 18.20
CA PHE A 235 5.85 -9.07 16.77
C PHE A 235 4.83 -8.26 15.97
N THR A 236 3.62 -8.03 16.48
CA THR A 236 2.72 -7.02 15.89
C THR A 236 3.32 -5.63 16.03
N GLY A 237 3.94 -5.32 17.16
CA GLY A 237 4.51 -4.01 17.43
C GLY A 237 3.45 -2.90 17.43
N SER A 238 3.79 -1.67 17.04
CA SER A 238 5.13 -1.18 16.64
C SER A 238 6.20 -1.29 17.74
N LYS A 239 7.46 -1.00 17.40
CA LYS A 239 8.55 -0.96 18.39
C LYS A 239 8.23 0.05 19.49
N GLU A 240 7.73 1.21 19.11
CA GLU A 240 7.35 2.33 19.98
C GLU A 240 6.21 1.91 20.91
N HIS A 241 5.15 1.32 20.36
CA HIS A 241 4.06 0.76 21.15
C HIS A 241 4.54 -0.30 22.15
N ASN A 242 5.45 -1.20 21.73
CA ASN A 242 6.05 -2.19 22.61
C ASN A 242 6.87 -1.56 23.74
N ILE A 243 7.58 -0.45 23.49
CA ILE A 243 8.30 0.30 24.53
C ILE A 243 7.31 0.83 25.57
N ALA A 244 6.22 1.46 25.13
CA ALA A 244 5.19 1.99 26.02
C ALA A 244 4.49 0.88 26.84
N MET A 245 4.14 -0.25 26.22
CA MET A 245 3.58 -1.41 26.91
C MET A 245 4.54 -2.00 27.96
N ARG A 246 5.84 -2.09 27.65
CA ARG A 246 6.86 -2.54 28.62
C ARG A 246 7.03 -1.56 29.77
N GLN A 247 7.07 -0.26 29.50
CA GLN A 247 7.16 0.74 30.56
C GLN A 247 5.96 0.63 31.50
N ARG A 248 4.75 0.48 30.96
CA ARG A 248 3.54 0.29 31.76
C ARG A 248 3.55 -0.98 32.60
N ALA A 249 4.12 -2.08 32.08
CA ALA A 249 4.33 -3.30 32.84
C ALA A 249 5.32 -3.10 33.99
N ILE A 250 6.44 -2.41 33.74
CA ILE A 250 7.44 -2.07 34.76
C ILE A 250 6.81 -1.26 35.90
N ASP A 251 5.97 -0.28 35.57
CA ASP A 251 5.26 0.54 36.57
C ASP A 251 4.31 -0.29 37.47
N ARG A 252 3.99 -1.53 37.07
CA ARG A 252 3.17 -2.52 37.80
C ARG A 252 3.98 -3.65 38.43
N GLY A 253 5.31 -3.55 38.44
CA GLY A 253 6.18 -4.62 38.94
C GLY A 253 6.17 -5.88 38.05
N LEU A 254 5.90 -5.71 36.75
CA LEU A 254 5.85 -6.77 35.77
C LEU A 254 6.92 -6.56 34.68
N ARG A 255 7.33 -7.65 34.05
CA ARG A 255 8.25 -7.69 32.93
C ARG A 255 7.55 -8.29 31.71
N LEU A 256 7.30 -7.48 30.70
CA LEU A 256 6.66 -7.90 29.45
C LEU A 256 7.71 -8.21 28.37
N ASN A 257 7.63 -9.39 27.76
CA ASN A 257 8.44 -9.78 26.60
C ASN A 257 7.64 -10.71 25.65
N GLU A 258 8.30 -11.24 24.63
CA GLU A 258 7.68 -12.13 23.61
C GLU A 258 7.20 -13.48 24.15
N PHE A 259 7.62 -13.89 25.35
CA PHE A 259 7.26 -15.16 25.98
C PHE A 259 6.22 -15.03 27.10
N GLY A 260 6.02 -13.84 27.67
CA GLY A 260 5.12 -13.68 28.81
C GLY A 260 5.08 -12.28 29.44
N LEU A 261 4.18 -12.15 30.42
CA LEU A 261 4.05 -11.01 31.33
C LEU A 261 4.34 -11.49 32.75
N ILE A 262 5.56 -11.23 33.22
CA ILE A 262 6.16 -11.96 34.33
C ILE A 262 6.26 -11.06 35.57
N PRO A 263 5.79 -11.48 36.75
CA PRO A 263 6.03 -10.74 38.00
C PRO A 263 7.52 -10.65 38.32
N GLU A 264 8.01 -9.42 38.52
CA GLU A 264 9.43 -9.13 38.72
C GLU A 264 9.97 -9.79 40.01
N ASP A 265 9.14 -9.84 41.05
CA ASP A 265 9.43 -10.46 42.34
C ASP A 265 9.60 -11.99 42.27
N LYS A 266 9.01 -12.64 41.26
CA LYS A 266 9.12 -14.09 41.04
C LYS A 266 10.24 -14.47 40.07
N ALA A 267 10.54 -13.62 39.10
CA ALA A 267 11.55 -13.92 38.08
C ALA A 267 12.99 -13.81 38.61
N GLY A 268 13.26 -12.87 39.52
CA GLY A 268 14.63 -12.54 39.92
C GLY A 268 15.52 -12.26 38.71
N GLU A 269 16.69 -12.92 38.63
CA GLU A 269 17.65 -12.77 37.53
C GLU A 269 17.33 -13.63 36.29
N LEU A 270 16.33 -14.51 36.33
CA LEU A 270 15.96 -15.37 35.20
C LEU A 270 15.52 -14.53 33.99
N LYS A 271 15.83 -15.01 32.78
CA LYS A 271 15.52 -14.32 31.51
C LYS A 271 14.91 -15.28 30.48
N GLY A 272 14.24 -14.71 29.48
CA GLY A 272 13.67 -15.47 28.37
C GLY A 272 12.65 -16.53 28.80
N ILE A 273 12.72 -17.70 28.18
CA ILE A 273 11.81 -18.83 28.41
C ILE A 273 11.86 -19.33 29.87
N GLU A 274 13.02 -19.27 30.53
CA GLU A 274 13.15 -19.70 31.93
C GLU A 274 12.32 -18.83 32.89
N ALA A 275 12.19 -17.52 32.59
CA ALA A 275 11.34 -16.63 33.37
C ALA A 275 9.86 -16.77 33.01
N ALA A 276 9.54 -17.22 31.79
CA ALA A 276 8.17 -17.35 31.30
C ALA A 276 7.34 -18.36 32.09
N GLN A 277 7.97 -19.31 32.81
CA GLN A 277 7.27 -20.21 33.73
C GLN A 277 6.48 -19.48 34.85
N PHE A 278 6.87 -18.25 35.17
CA PHE A 278 6.18 -17.39 36.15
C PHE A 278 5.20 -16.40 35.52
N SER A 279 5.02 -16.44 34.20
CA SER A 279 4.12 -15.52 33.50
C SER A 279 2.71 -15.59 34.05
N LEU A 280 2.05 -14.44 34.11
CA LEU A 280 0.59 -14.38 34.23
C LEU A 280 -0.04 -15.08 33.04
N SER A 281 -1.17 -15.75 33.26
CA SER A 281 -1.89 -16.44 32.19
C SER A 281 -2.55 -15.43 31.26
N ALA A 282 -2.28 -15.56 29.96
CA ALA A 282 -3.02 -14.87 28.90
C ALA A 282 -3.00 -15.71 27.62
N MET A 283 -4.17 -16.09 27.12
CA MET A 283 -4.36 -16.81 25.85
C MET A 283 -4.76 -15.87 24.70
N THR A 284 -5.12 -14.64 25.04
CA THR A 284 -5.49 -13.58 24.09
C THR A 284 -4.68 -12.31 24.35
N GLU A 285 -4.52 -11.46 23.33
CA GLU A 285 -3.90 -10.16 23.53
C GLU A 285 -4.72 -9.31 24.51
N GLN A 286 -6.05 -9.36 24.42
CA GLN A 286 -6.99 -8.67 25.30
C GLN A 286 -6.68 -8.91 26.79
N GLU A 287 -6.33 -10.15 27.16
CA GLU A 287 -5.95 -10.50 28.53
C GLU A 287 -4.63 -9.85 28.95
N ILE A 288 -3.65 -9.73 28.05
CA ILE A 288 -2.39 -8.99 28.29
C ILE A 288 -2.69 -7.52 28.62
N TYR A 289 -3.55 -6.87 27.81
CA TYR A 289 -3.97 -5.48 28.06
C TYR A 289 -4.72 -5.35 29.38
N SER A 290 -5.58 -6.33 29.71
CA SER A 290 -6.36 -6.35 30.95
C SER A 290 -5.46 -6.44 32.20
N HIS A 291 -4.42 -7.27 32.18
CA HIS A 291 -3.40 -7.32 33.26
C HIS A 291 -2.65 -6.00 33.44
N LEU A 292 -2.66 -5.14 32.43
CA LEU A 292 -2.05 -3.81 32.46
C LEU A 292 -3.07 -2.69 32.68
N ASP A 293 -4.32 -2.99 33.05
CA ASP A 293 -5.41 -2.02 33.18
C ASP A 293 -5.57 -1.15 31.92
N LEU A 294 -5.49 -1.76 30.74
CA LEU A 294 -5.70 -1.11 29.46
C LEU A 294 -6.91 -1.71 28.75
N GLN A 295 -7.68 -0.86 28.08
CA GLN A 295 -8.54 -1.30 26.99
C GLN A 295 -7.67 -1.94 25.90
N TRP A 296 -8.15 -3.03 25.28
CA TRP A 296 -7.43 -3.65 24.17
C TRP A 296 -7.27 -2.68 23.00
N VAL A 297 -6.02 -2.48 22.59
CA VAL A 297 -5.66 -1.61 21.46
C VAL A 297 -5.62 -2.45 20.17
N PRO A 298 -6.49 -2.17 19.19
CA PRO A 298 -6.43 -2.78 17.86
C PRO A 298 -5.06 -2.57 17.20
N PRO A 299 -4.53 -3.55 16.44
CA PRO A 299 -3.23 -3.45 15.78
C PRO A 299 -3.00 -2.15 14.98
N GLU A 300 -4.04 -1.66 14.31
CA GLU A 300 -4.03 -0.44 13.47
C GLU A 300 -3.68 0.82 14.26
N LEU A 301 -3.89 0.83 15.58
CA LEU A 301 -3.60 1.99 16.45
C LEU A 301 -2.22 1.93 17.12
N ARG A 302 -1.47 0.82 17.00
CA ARG A 302 -0.24 0.54 17.77
C ARG A 302 0.99 1.26 17.22
N GLU A 303 0.94 2.60 17.18
CA GLU A 303 1.98 3.47 16.62
C GLU A 303 2.51 4.49 17.63
N ASP A 304 2.20 4.36 18.92
CA ASP A 304 2.58 5.28 20.00
C ASP A 304 2.19 6.75 19.71
N THR A 305 0.94 6.94 19.29
CA THR A 305 0.38 8.25 18.95
C THR A 305 -0.74 8.68 19.91
N GLY A 306 -0.83 8.05 21.08
CA GLY A 306 -1.78 8.35 22.15
C GLY A 306 -2.71 7.19 22.52
N GLU A 307 -2.61 6.05 21.84
CA GLU A 307 -3.45 4.88 22.07
C GLU A 307 -3.27 4.27 23.47
N ILE A 308 -2.07 4.36 24.06
CA ILE A 308 -1.82 3.90 25.43
C ILE A 308 -2.53 4.78 26.46
N GLN A 309 -2.50 6.10 26.26
CA GLN A 309 -3.22 7.04 27.13
C GLN A 309 -4.73 6.80 27.02
N SER A 310 -5.29 6.84 25.80
CA SER A 310 -6.71 6.59 25.57
C SER A 310 -7.16 5.22 26.07
N GLY A 311 -6.33 4.18 25.90
CA GLY A 311 -6.60 2.84 26.42
C GLY A 311 -6.63 2.78 27.94
N SER A 312 -5.82 3.59 28.64
CA SER A 312 -5.83 3.68 30.10
C SER A 312 -7.05 4.43 30.64
N GLU A 313 -7.60 5.35 29.85
CA GLU A 313 -8.82 6.11 30.13
C GLU A 313 -10.09 5.39 29.64
N GLN A 314 -9.97 4.19 29.06
CA GLN A 314 -11.08 3.43 28.45
C GLN A 314 -11.84 4.23 27.38
N ASN A 315 -11.09 5.02 26.60
CA ASN A 315 -11.62 5.98 25.64
C ASN A 315 -10.96 5.82 24.25
N LEU A 316 -10.67 4.57 23.83
CA LEU A 316 -10.21 4.33 22.46
C LEU A 316 -11.33 4.61 21.45
N PRO A 317 -10.98 5.15 20.26
CA PRO A 317 -11.96 5.37 19.21
C PRO A 317 -12.47 4.04 18.65
N ARG A 318 -13.74 4.03 18.24
CA ARG A 318 -14.27 2.96 17.38
C ARG A 318 -13.71 3.14 15.98
N LEU A 319 -13.06 2.11 15.45
CA LEU A 319 -12.56 2.11 14.08
C LEU A 319 -13.70 1.92 13.07
N LEU A 320 -13.50 2.43 11.86
CA LEU A 320 -14.40 2.19 10.73
C LEU A 320 -14.26 0.73 10.28
N GLU A 321 -15.39 0.13 9.94
CA GLU A 321 -15.49 -1.22 9.38
C GLU A 321 -16.00 -1.12 7.93
N LEU A 322 -15.61 -2.04 7.05
CA LEU A 322 -15.93 -1.94 5.62
C LEU A 322 -17.44 -1.92 5.35
N ASP A 323 -18.23 -2.62 6.17
CA ASP A 323 -19.69 -2.66 6.10
C ASP A 323 -20.38 -1.35 6.50
N THR A 324 -19.63 -0.40 7.08
CA THR A 324 -20.11 0.94 7.40
C THR A 324 -19.98 1.94 6.25
N ILE A 325 -19.25 1.57 5.19
CA ILE A 325 -19.07 2.42 4.00
C ILE A 325 -20.33 2.35 3.13
N GLN A 326 -20.95 3.51 2.90
CA GLN A 326 -22.21 3.62 2.16
C GLN A 326 -22.07 4.14 0.73
N GLY A 327 -20.86 4.53 0.33
CA GLY A 327 -20.53 5.12 -0.96
C GLY A 327 -19.17 5.81 -0.96
N ALA A 328 -18.76 6.31 -2.13
CA ALA A 328 -17.51 7.05 -2.33
C ALA A 328 -17.70 8.21 -3.33
N LEU A 329 -16.89 9.28 -3.22
CA LEU A 329 -17.04 10.51 -4.03
C LEU A 329 -16.11 10.57 -5.26
N HIS A 330 -15.13 9.69 -5.41
CA HIS A 330 -14.14 9.81 -6.48
C HIS A 330 -14.03 8.49 -7.24
N ASN A 331 -14.68 8.44 -8.40
CA ASN A 331 -14.78 7.28 -9.28
C ASN A 331 -14.92 7.75 -10.73
N HIS A 332 -14.32 7.01 -11.66
CA HIS A 332 -14.16 7.38 -13.06
C HIS A 332 -14.99 6.45 -13.94
N THR A 333 -15.37 6.94 -15.12
CA THR A 333 -16.14 6.17 -16.10
C THR A 333 -15.48 6.26 -17.47
N VAL A 334 -16.08 5.63 -18.47
CA VAL A 334 -15.72 5.82 -19.90
C VAL A 334 -15.88 7.27 -20.41
N VAL A 335 -16.31 8.21 -19.58
CA VAL A 335 -16.36 9.63 -19.93
C VAL A 335 -14.94 10.23 -19.98
N SER A 336 -14.06 9.92 -19.01
CA SER A 336 -12.61 10.14 -19.11
C SER A 336 -11.85 8.87 -19.50
N ASP A 337 -11.29 8.17 -18.52
CA ASP A 337 -10.26 7.13 -18.59
C ASP A 337 -10.59 5.88 -17.76
N GLY A 338 -11.81 5.82 -17.21
CA GLY A 338 -12.36 4.58 -16.68
C GLY A 338 -12.77 3.62 -17.80
N GLU A 339 -12.84 2.34 -17.48
CA GLU A 339 -13.27 1.28 -18.41
C GLU A 339 -14.77 0.96 -18.29
N ALA A 340 -15.37 1.27 -17.14
CA ALA A 340 -16.76 0.97 -16.85
C ALA A 340 -17.71 2.10 -17.26
N THR A 341 -18.89 1.74 -17.78
CA THR A 341 -19.96 2.70 -18.00
C THR A 341 -20.56 3.16 -16.67
N LEU A 342 -21.29 4.28 -16.70
CA LEU A 342 -22.00 4.80 -15.53
C LEU A 342 -22.92 3.74 -14.89
N GLU A 343 -23.57 2.93 -15.71
CA GLU A 343 -24.46 1.85 -15.29
C GLU A 343 -23.68 0.73 -14.59
N GLN A 344 -22.56 0.29 -15.17
CA GLN A 344 -21.71 -0.75 -14.58
C GLN A 344 -21.16 -0.31 -13.22
N MET A 345 -20.74 0.96 -13.09
CA MET A 345 -20.28 1.53 -11.83
C MET A 345 -21.40 1.57 -10.78
N ALA A 346 -22.61 2.00 -11.17
CA ALA A 346 -23.76 2.02 -10.27
C ALA A 346 -24.19 0.61 -9.82
N ASP A 347 -24.17 -0.36 -10.72
CA ASP A 347 -24.50 -1.76 -10.41
C ASP A 347 -23.46 -2.38 -9.47
N ALA A 348 -22.17 -2.11 -9.70
CA ALA A 348 -21.09 -2.56 -8.82
C ALA A 348 -21.21 -1.95 -7.41
N ALA A 349 -21.48 -0.64 -7.31
CA ALA A 349 -21.70 0.02 -6.02
C ALA A 349 -22.89 -0.58 -5.26
N GLN A 350 -24.01 -0.83 -5.94
CA GLN A 350 -25.17 -1.50 -5.32
C GLN A 350 -24.84 -2.93 -4.88
N ALA A 351 -24.05 -3.69 -5.67
CA ALA A 351 -23.61 -5.03 -5.31
C ALA A 351 -22.69 -5.04 -4.07
N LEU A 352 -21.93 -3.96 -3.85
CA LEU A 352 -21.14 -3.73 -2.63
C LEU A 352 -22.01 -3.32 -1.42
N GLY A 353 -23.33 -3.13 -1.61
CA GLY A 353 -24.24 -2.68 -0.56
C GLY A 353 -24.21 -1.17 -0.34
N TRP A 354 -23.60 -0.40 -1.24
CA TRP A 354 -23.60 1.06 -1.16
C TRP A 354 -24.97 1.62 -1.53
N THR A 355 -25.28 2.77 -0.93
CA THR A 355 -26.53 3.51 -1.15
C THR A 355 -26.32 4.78 -1.98
N TRP A 356 -25.07 5.11 -2.29
CA TRP A 356 -24.73 6.19 -3.19
C TRP A 356 -23.37 6.00 -3.83
N LEU A 357 -23.16 6.67 -4.96
CA LEU A 357 -21.88 6.71 -5.67
C LEU A 357 -21.69 8.09 -6.30
N GLY A 358 -20.55 8.72 -6.05
CA GLY A 358 -20.14 9.95 -6.71
C GLY A 358 -19.24 9.65 -7.90
N ILE A 359 -19.55 10.27 -9.04
CA ILE A 359 -18.74 10.21 -10.25
C ILE A 359 -17.92 11.49 -10.36
N ALA A 360 -16.63 11.36 -10.69
CA ALA A 360 -15.70 12.48 -10.79
C ALA A 360 -14.68 12.22 -11.91
N ASP A 361 -15.15 12.07 -13.15
CA ASP A 361 -14.26 11.96 -14.32
C ASP A 361 -13.31 13.17 -14.43
N HIS A 362 -12.15 12.98 -15.05
CA HIS A 362 -11.14 14.02 -15.20
C HIS A 362 -11.60 15.18 -16.09
N SER A 363 -11.12 16.38 -15.79
CA SER A 363 -11.32 17.59 -16.60
C SER A 363 -10.42 17.66 -17.85
N PRO A 364 -10.71 18.56 -18.83
CA PRO A 364 -10.15 18.54 -20.20
C PRO A 364 -8.63 18.66 -20.34
N THR A 365 -7.95 19.32 -19.40
CA THR A 365 -6.52 19.60 -19.51
C THR A 365 -5.68 18.32 -19.36
N LEU A 366 -6.21 17.30 -18.68
CA LEU A 366 -5.56 15.99 -18.54
C LEU A 366 -5.72 15.14 -19.80
N LYS A 367 -5.06 15.56 -20.88
CA LYS A 367 -5.14 14.90 -22.20
C LYS A 367 -4.73 13.43 -22.22
N ILE A 368 -3.83 13.03 -21.31
CA ILE A 368 -3.38 11.64 -21.21
C ILE A 368 -4.50 10.71 -20.70
N ALA A 369 -5.42 11.26 -19.92
CA ALA A 369 -6.58 10.58 -19.35
C ALA A 369 -7.88 10.89 -20.10
N ASN A 370 -7.78 11.36 -21.36
CA ASN A 370 -8.94 11.67 -22.20
C ASN A 370 -10.00 12.57 -21.51
N GLY A 371 -9.53 13.60 -20.78
CA GLY A 371 -10.36 14.50 -19.97
C GLY A 371 -11.66 14.97 -20.62
N ALA A 372 -12.73 14.96 -19.84
CA ALA A 372 -14.09 15.18 -20.28
C ALA A 372 -14.34 16.65 -20.67
N PRO A 373 -14.64 16.96 -21.95
CA PRO A 373 -15.09 18.29 -22.34
C PRO A 373 -16.46 18.62 -21.71
N ALA A 374 -16.73 19.92 -21.57
CA ALA A 374 -17.91 20.42 -20.85
C ALA A 374 -19.24 19.85 -21.37
N ASP A 375 -19.37 19.65 -22.68
CA ASP A 375 -20.56 19.05 -23.30
C ASP A 375 -20.77 17.59 -22.85
N ARG A 376 -19.72 16.77 -22.87
CA ARG A 376 -19.79 15.37 -22.39
C ARG A 376 -20.10 15.28 -20.90
N LEU A 377 -19.53 16.16 -20.08
CA LEU A 377 -19.81 16.22 -18.64
C LEU A 377 -21.29 16.58 -18.39
N LEU A 378 -21.82 17.61 -19.08
CA LEU A 378 -23.23 17.98 -18.95
C LEU A 378 -24.19 16.89 -19.47
N GLU A 379 -23.82 16.16 -20.52
CA GLU A 379 -24.55 14.97 -20.98
C GLU A 379 -24.56 13.84 -19.93
N GLN A 380 -23.44 13.60 -19.25
CA GLN A 380 -23.37 12.65 -18.13
C GLN A 380 -24.31 13.08 -16.99
N GLY A 381 -24.33 14.36 -16.63
CA GLY A 381 -25.26 14.90 -15.63
C GLY A 381 -26.73 14.70 -15.99
N GLN A 382 -27.10 14.78 -17.28
CA GLN A 382 -28.46 14.46 -17.72
C GLN A 382 -28.81 12.98 -17.52
N LYS A 383 -27.86 12.07 -17.81
CA LYS A 383 -28.04 10.63 -17.56
C LYS A 383 -28.17 10.33 -16.07
N ILE A 384 -27.32 10.91 -15.23
CA ILE A 384 -27.37 10.76 -13.76
C ILE A 384 -28.73 11.21 -13.22
N ARG A 385 -29.24 12.37 -13.65
CA ARG A 385 -30.57 12.84 -13.24
C ARG A 385 -31.68 11.87 -13.64
N LYS A 386 -31.60 11.29 -14.84
CA LYS A 386 -32.57 10.30 -15.31
C LYS A 386 -32.52 9.02 -14.48
N TYR A 387 -31.33 8.50 -14.17
CA TYR A 387 -31.18 7.32 -13.31
C TYR A 387 -31.71 7.55 -11.91
N ASN A 388 -31.33 8.67 -11.29
CA ASN A 388 -31.83 9.04 -9.97
C ASN A 388 -33.37 9.15 -9.94
N GLN A 389 -33.99 9.73 -10.98
CA GLN A 389 -35.45 9.81 -11.06
C GLN A 389 -36.08 8.41 -11.17
N ASN A 390 -35.53 7.54 -12.03
CA ASN A 390 -36.05 6.19 -12.19
C ASN A 390 -35.95 5.39 -10.87
N TRP A 391 -34.81 5.43 -10.17
CA TRP A 391 -34.65 4.78 -8.88
C TRP A 391 -35.61 5.33 -7.82
N GLN A 392 -35.83 6.64 -7.81
CA GLN A 392 -36.82 7.26 -6.92
C GLN A 392 -38.24 6.75 -7.22
N ASP A 393 -38.62 6.65 -8.49
CA ASP A 393 -39.93 6.16 -8.93
C ASP A 393 -40.14 4.67 -8.61
N GLU A 394 -39.06 3.88 -8.66
CA GLU A 394 -39.04 2.45 -8.34
C GLU A 394 -38.86 2.15 -6.84
N GLY A 395 -38.61 3.17 -6.02
CA GLY A 395 -38.38 3.01 -4.58
C GLY A 395 -37.01 2.39 -4.23
N VAL A 396 -36.05 2.47 -5.14
CA VAL A 396 -34.67 1.99 -4.93
C VAL A 396 -33.90 3.03 -4.09
N ASN A 397 -33.32 2.58 -2.97
CA ASN A 397 -32.49 3.42 -2.11
C ASN A 397 -31.06 3.55 -2.65
N PHE A 398 -30.91 4.21 -3.79
CA PHE A 398 -29.61 4.46 -4.40
C PHE A 398 -29.56 5.85 -5.05
N ARG A 399 -28.42 6.54 -4.97
CA ARG A 399 -28.22 7.86 -5.56
C ARG A 399 -26.84 8.01 -6.20
N LEU A 400 -26.83 8.47 -7.45
CA LEU A 400 -25.64 8.98 -8.10
C LEU A 400 -25.45 10.47 -7.81
N PHE A 401 -24.21 10.88 -7.52
CA PHE A 401 -23.80 12.28 -7.47
C PHE A 401 -22.93 12.61 -8.67
N HIS A 402 -23.19 13.76 -9.30
CA HIS A 402 -22.48 14.22 -10.47
C HIS A 402 -21.41 15.23 -10.08
N GLY A 403 -20.15 14.80 -10.07
CA GLY A 403 -18.99 15.65 -9.84
C GLY A 403 -18.02 15.61 -11.01
N VAL A 404 -16.86 16.22 -10.78
CA VAL A 404 -15.71 16.20 -11.68
C VAL A 404 -14.44 16.21 -10.84
N GLU A 405 -13.42 15.48 -11.29
CA GLU A 405 -12.07 15.71 -10.80
C GLU A 405 -11.43 16.82 -11.64
N SER A 406 -11.39 18.01 -11.07
CA SER A 406 -10.90 19.20 -11.75
C SER A 406 -9.41 19.43 -11.48
N ASP A 407 -8.65 19.51 -12.56
CA ASP A 407 -7.26 19.95 -12.52
C ASP A 407 -7.14 21.34 -11.89
N ILE A 408 -6.19 21.49 -10.98
CA ILE A 408 -5.79 22.79 -10.45
C ILE A 408 -4.79 23.43 -11.41
N LEU A 409 -5.27 24.42 -12.16
CA LEU A 409 -4.50 25.24 -13.08
C LEU A 409 -3.78 26.37 -12.35
N ALA A 410 -2.77 26.93 -13.02
CA ALA A 410 -1.97 28.02 -12.50
C ALA A 410 -2.81 29.18 -11.94
N GLY A 411 -2.48 29.61 -10.74
CA GLY A 411 -3.19 30.65 -10.01
C GLY A 411 -4.42 30.14 -9.24
N GLY A 412 -4.54 28.82 -9.05
CA GLY A 412 -5.64 28.20 -8.29
C GLY A 412 -6.97 28.14 -9.04
N LYS A 413 -6.93 28.17 -10.38
CA LYS A 413 -8.14 28.07 -11.21
C LYS A 413 -8.52 26.61 -11.41
N LEU A 414 -9.82 26.34 -11.43
CA LEU A 414 -10.37 25.03 -11.79
C LEU A 414 -10.48 24.90 -13.32
N ASP A 415 -10.30 23.69 -13.81
CA ASP A 415 -10.23 23.35 -15.23
C ASP A 415 -11.62 23.17 -15.89
N HIS A 416 -12.57 24.03 -15.51
CA HIS A 416 -13.83 24.27 -16.21
C HIS A 416 -14.34 25.68 -15.90
N PRO A 417 -15.13 26.31 -16.78
CA PRO A 417 -15.83 27.55 -16.47
C PRO A 417 -16.86 27.38 -15.33
N ASP A 418 -17.07 28.43 -14.53
CA ASP A 418 -18.02 28.43 -13.41
C ASP A 418 -19.44 28.03 -13.82
N GLU A 419 -19.87 28.38 -15.04
CA GLU A 419 -21.19 28.00 -15.58
C GLU A 419 -21.36 26.48 -15.69
N VAL A 420 -20.27 25.73 -15.91
CA VAL A 420 -20.28 24.26 -15.93
C VAL A 420 -20.20 23.72 -14.51
N LEU A 421 -19.29 24.27 -13.69
CA LEU A 421 -19.07 23.82 -12.32
C LEU A 421 -20.30 23.99 -11.43
N ASN A 422 -21.13 25.02 -11.69
CA ASN A 422 -22.37 25.27 -10.96
C ASN A 422 -23.50 24.27 -11.27
N GLU A 423 -23.37 23.47 -12.33
CA GLU A 423 -24.33 22.40 -12.67
C GLU A 423 -23.97 21.05 -12.02
N LEU A 424 -22.84 20.98 -11.30
CA LEU A 424 -22.33 19.80 -10.61
C LEU A 424 -22.74 19.80 -9.14
N ASP A 425 -22.87 18.60 -8.56
CA ASP A 425 -23.06 18.42 -7.12
C ASP A 425 -21.80 18.80 -6.33
N TYR A 426 -20.60 18.53 -6.89
CA TYR A 426 -19.31 18.80 -6.26
C TYR A 426 -18.14 18.80 -7.23
N VAL A 427 -17.01 19.41 -6.82
CA VAL A 427 -15.70 19.28 -7.45
C VAL A 427 -14.73 18.60 -6.48
N VAL A 428 -14.01 17.61 -7.00
CA VAL A 428 -12.75 17.10 -6.43
C VAL A 428 -11.62 17.89 -7.08
N ALA A 429 -10.95 18.77 -6.34
CA ALA A 429 -9.85 19.55 -6.88
C ALA A 429 -8.53 18.82 -6.65
N SER A 430 -7.79 18.55 -7.72
CA SER A 430 -6.60 17.70 -7.70
C SER A 430 -5.44 18.31 -8.49
N VAL A 431 -4.22 18.00 -8.07
CA VAL A 431 -3.01 18.43 -8.79
C VAL A 431 -2.45 17.26 -9.61
N HIS A 432 -2.43 17.38 -10.93
CA HIS A 432 -1.81 16.39 -11.81
C HIS A 432 -0.51 16.84 -12.47
N ALA A 433 -0.29 18.15 -12.63
CA ALA A 433 0.88 18.73 -13.30
C ALA A 433 2.16 18.70 -12.43
N MET A 434 2.52 17.53 -11.86
CA MET A 434 3.57 17.38 -10.84
C MET A 434 4.91 18.01 -11.16
N THR A 435 5.34 17.97 -12.43
CA THR A 435 6.60 18.59 -12.86
C THR A 435 6.63 20.09 -12.55
N LYS A 436 5.48 20.77 -12.59
CA LYS A 436 5.37 22.19 -12.25
C LYS A 436 5.37 22.39 -10.73
N TRP A 437 4.64 21.57 -9.99
CA TRP A 437 4.42 21.75 -8.55
C TRP A 437 5.61 21.33 -7.68
N ARG A 438 6.34 20.28 -8.08
CA ARG A 438 7.56 19.83 -7.39
C ARG A 438 8.73 20.81 -7.50
N GLY A 439 8.68 21.75 -8.45
CA GLY A 439 9.71 22.78 -8.63
C GLY A 439 9.46 24.07 -7.85
N ARG A 440 8.40 24.13 -7.03
CA ARG A 440 7.95 25.31 -6.29
C ARG A 440 8.17 25.14 -4.81
N ASP A 441 8.20 26.25 -4.09
CA ASP A 441 8.33 26.25 -2.63
C ASP A 441 7.01 25.80 -1.96
N GLU A 442 7.10 25.16 -0.79
CA GLU A 442 5.94 24.70 0.00
C GLU A 442 4.90 25.79 0.21
N SER A 443 5.35 27.00 0.56
CA SER A 443 4.46 28.16 0.78
C SER A 443 3.68 28.55 -0.47
N GLU A 444 4.30 28.50 -1.65
CA GLU A 444 3.67 28.85 -2.92
C GLU A 444 2.58 27.83 -3.29
N ASN A 445 2.89 26.53 -3.14
CA ASN A 445 1.92 25.46 -3.35
C ASN A 445 0.76 25.56 -2.36
N THR A 446 1.04 25.82 -1.09
CA THR A 446 0.03 25.96 -0.04
C THR A 446 -0.89 27.15 -0.30
N GLU A 447 -0.35 28.33 -0.62
CA GLU A 447 -1.15 29.52 -0.95
C GLU A 447 -2.05 29.31 -2.17
N GLU A 448 -1.59 28.56 -3.17
CA GLU A 448 -2.39 28.27 -4.35
C GLU A 448 -3.56 27.33 -4.03
N LEU A 449 -3.31 26.29 -3.23
CA LEU A 449 -4.36 25.38 -2.79
C LEU A 449 -5.38 26.05 -1.86
N LEU A 450 -4.95 26.99 -1.02
CA LEU A 450 -5.87 27.80 -0.21
C LEU A 450 -6.86 28.58 -1.10
N LYS A 451 -6.41 29.17 -2.21
CA LYS A 451 -7.30 29.84 -3.18
C LYS A 451 -8.31 28.88 -3.81
N VAL A 452 -7.91 27.64 -4.08
CA VAL A 452 -8.80 26.59 -4.61
C VAL A 452 -9.91 26.26 -3.61
N LEU A 453 -9.60 26.28 -2.30
CA LEU A 453 -10.59 26.05 -1.24
C LEU A 453 -11.60 27.19 -1.11
N GLU A 454 -11.27 28.42 -1.53
CA GLU A 454 -12.23 29.52 -1.54
C GLU A 454 -13.37 29.30 -2.55
N HIS A 455 -13.13 28.52 -3.61
CA HIS A 455 -14.10 28.30 -4.68
C HIS A 455 -15.33 27.51 -4.15
N PRO A 456 -16.57 27.96 -4.43
CA PRO A 456 -17.78 27.37 -3.85
C PRO A 456 -18.05 25.94 -4.34
N ALA A 457 -17.63 25.60 -5.56
CA ALA A 457 -17.82 24.26 -6.13
C ALA A 457 -16.83 23.22 -5.56
N THR A 458 -15.64 23.65 -5.09
CA THR A 458 -14.65 22.75 -4.47
C THR A 458 -15.23 22.18 -3.19
N LYS A 459 -15.58 20.89 -3.17
CA LYS A 459 -16.04 20.22 -1.95
C LYS A 459 -14.98 19.29 -1.40
N VAL A 460 -14.18 18.68 -2.26
CA VAL A 460 -13.13 17.74 -1.90
C VAL A 460 -11.81 18.24 -2.43
N LEU A 461 -10.75 18.19 -1.62
CA LEU A 461 -9.39 18.26 -2.11
C LEU A 461 -8.88 16.83 -2.33
N GLY A 462 -8.70 16.42 -3.59
CA GLY A 462 -8.30 15.08 -4.01
C GLY A 462 -6.81 14.85 -3.81
N HIS A 463 -6.42 13.60 -3.48
CA HIS A 463 -5.04 13.11 -3.26
C HIS A 463 -3.98 14.23 -3.14
N PRO A 464 -4.01 14.99 -2.03
CA PRO A 464 -3.52 16.37 -2.02
C PRO A 464 -2.00 16.49 -2.04
N THR A 465 -1.25 15.41 -1.85
CA THR A 465 0.21 15.45 -1.97
C THR A 465 0.68 15.01 -3.35
N GLY A 466 -0.20 14.39 -4.15
CA GLY A 466 0.12 13.83 -5.46
C GLY A 466 1.11 12.66 -5.40
N ARG A 467 1.34 12.09 -4.20
CA ARG A 467 2.27 10.99 -3.99
C ARG A 467 1.78 9.71 -4.65
N ILE A 468 2.72 8.89 -5.09
CA ILE A 468 2.49 7.54 -5.57
C ILE A 468 3.50 6.64 -4.87
N LEU A 469 3.01 5.75 -4.02
CA LEU A 469 3.80 4.83 -3.23
C LEU A 469 4.73 4.01 -4.14
N GLN A 470 6.00 3.98 -3.76
CA GLN A 470 7.11 3.36 -4.49
C GLN A 470 7.45 4.00 -5.84
N GLY A 471 6.49 4.61 -6.55
CA GLY A 471 6.73 5.35 -7.80
C GLY A 471 7.30 6.75 -7.60
N ARG A 472 6.47 7.69 -7.15
CA ARG A 472 6.76 9.14 -7.17
C ARG A 472 6.52 9.79 -5.80
N GLN A 473 7.52 10.52 -5.32
CA GLN A 473 7.34 11.40 -4.15
C GLN A 473 6.40 12.57 -4.51
N GLY A 474 5.54 12.95 -3.55
CA GLY A 474 4.67 14.12 -3.69
C GLY A 474 5.43 15.45 -3.84
N TYR A 475 4.67 16.52 -3.98
CA TYR A 475 5.20 17.89 -3.92
C TYR A 475 5.11 18.43 -2.48
N GLU A 476 5.93 19.42 -2.16
CA GLU A 476 5.93 20.05 -0.83
C GLU A 476 4.66 20.90 -0.65
N VAL A 477 3.92 20.64 0.42
CA VAL A 477 2.68 21.34 0.77
C VAL A 477 2.40 21.22 2.28
N ASP A 478 1.97 22.31 2.91
CA ASP A 478 1.53 22.29 4.30
C ASP A 478 0.06 21.85 4.40
N VAL A 479 -0.14 20.53 4.53
CA VAL A 479 -1.49 19.95 4.64
C VAL A 479 -2.19 20.32 5.95
N HIS A 480 -1.46 20.64 7.03
CA HIS A 480 -2.10 21.10 8.27
C HIS A 480 -2.78 22.45 8.04
N ARG A 481 -2.10 23.39 7.36
CA ARG A 481 -2.69 24.67 7.02
C ARG A 481 -3.92 24.53 6.12
N LEU A 482 -3.92 23.58 5.18
CA LEU A 482 -5.08 23.31 4.33
C LEU A 482 -6.26 22.76 5.15
N ILE A 483 -6.01 21.85 6.08
CA ILE A 483 -7.04 21.32 6.98
C ILE A 483 -7.61 22.43 7.86
N ASP A 484 -6.78 23.31 8.41
CA ASP A 484 -7.24 24.45 9.21
C ASP A 484 -8.16 25.38 8.40
N ALA A 485 -7.78 25.71 7.16
CA ALA A 485 -8.61 26.51 6.28
C ALA A 485 -9.93 25.83 5.90
N MET A 486 -9.92 24.50 5.69
CA MET A 486 -11.16 23.74 5.49
C MET A 486 -12.07 23.80 6.72
N ALA A 487 -11.51 23.74 7.93
CA ALA A 487 -12.28 23.89 9.16
C ALA A 487 -12.93 25.27 9.26
N GLU A 488 -12.18 26.35 8.97
CA GLU A 488 -12.70 27.72 8.89
C GLU A 488 -13.89 27.82 7.91
N HIS A 489 -13.76 27.22 6.71
CA HIS A 489 -14.85 27.17 5.73
C HIS A 489 -16.09 26.43 6.26
N ILE A 490 -15.91 25.31 6.96
CA ILE A 490 -17.01 24.50 7.52
C ILE A 490 -17.74 25.29 8.61
N GLU A 491 -17.00 26.00 9.48
CA GLU A 491 -17.59 26.86 10.52
C GLU A 491 -18.46 27.97 9.90
N GLU A 492 -18.09 28.47 8.72
CA GLU A 492 -18.86 29.43 7.94
C GLU A 492 -20.01 28.81 7.12
N GLY A 493 -20.27 27.50 7.28
CA GLY A 493 -21.34 26.79 6.60
C GLY A 493 -21.01 26.33 5.18
N ARG A 494 -19.73 26.36 4.78
CA ARG A 494 -19.25 25.88 3.48
C ARG A 494 -18.63 24.51 3.64
N PHE A 495 -19.31 23.47 3.17
CA PHE A 495 -18.80 22.10 3.21
C PHE A 495 -17.46 21.99 2.46
N LYS A 496 -16.47 21.40 3.14
CA LYS A 496 -15.17 21.00 2.61
C LYS A 496 -14.82 19.63 3.20
N SER A 497 -14.10 18.81 2.44
CA SER A 497 -13.50 17.58 2.90
C SER A 497 -12.13 17.40 2.28
N ILE A 498 -11.29 16.61 2.94
CA ILE A 498 -10.00 16.19 2.43
C ILE A 498 -10.06 14.71 2.04
N GLU A 499 -9.49 14.35 0.91
CA GLU A 499 -9.52 12.98 0.44
C GLU A 499 -8.48 12.11 1.16
N LEU A 500 -8.89 10.91 1.60
CA LEU A 500 -8.05 9.74 1.72
C LEU A 500 -8.32 8.86 0.50
N ASN A 501 -7.44 8.95 -0.48
CA ASN A 501 -7.49 8.19 -1.70
C ASN A 501 -7.02 6.77 -1.39
N ALA A 502 -7.97 5.85 -1.37
CA ALA A 502 -7.81 4.46 -1.00
C ALA A 502 -7.24 3.59 -2.14
N SER A 503 -6.91 4.18 -3.29
CA SER A 503 -6.07 3.51 -4.29
C SER A 503 -4.82 3.00 -3.60
N PRO A 504 -4.47 1.71 -3.72
CA PRO A 504 -3.33 1.15 -3.02
C PRO A 504 -2.04 1.87 -3.41
N TYR A 505 -1.96 2.39 -4.63
CA TYR A 505 -0.85 3.17 -5.17
C TYR A 505 -0.67 4.53 -4.53
N ARG A 506 -1.71 5.11 -3.92
CA ARG A 506 -1.68 6.48 -3.37
C ARG A 506 -1.69 6.48 -1.85
N LEU A 507 -2.76 5.92 -1.25
CA LEU A 507 -3.08 6.05 0.17
C LEU A 507 -2.90 7.50 0.66
N ASP A 508 -3.47 8.47 -0.06
CA ASP A 508 -3.19 9.91 0.10
C ASP A 508 -4.48 10.70 0.38
N ILE A 509 -4.66 11.38 1.50
CA ILE A 509 -3.68 11.77 2.51
C ILE A 509 -3.05 10.67 3.33
N ASP A 510 -1.85 10.94 3.83
CA ASP A 510 -1.22 10.12 4.85
C ASP A 510 -2.14 9.92 6.07
N TYR A 511 -2.27 8.67 6.55
CA TYR A 511 -3.16 8.32 7.66
C TYR A 511 -2.92 9.14 8.94
N ARG A 512 -1.70 9.66 9.14
CA ARG A 512 -1.35 10.53 10.27
C ARG A 512 -2.15 11.83 10.24
N LEU A 513 -2.43 12.35 9.05
CA LEU A 513 -3.21 13.57 8.83
C LEU A 513 -4.72 13.34 8.96
N CYS A 514 -5.22 12.12 8.73
CA CYS A 514 -6.63 11.78 8.97
C CYS A 514 -7.03 12.03 10.43
N LYS A 515 -6.13 11.73 11.39
CA LYS A 515 -6.36 12.02 12.81
C LYS A 515 -6.48 13.52 13.06
N TYR A 516 -5.63 14.33 12.43
CA TYR A 516 -5.68 15.78 12.54
C TYR A 516 -6.95 16.37 11.90
N ALA A 517 -7.31 15.94 10.69
CA ALA A 517 -8.55 16.33 10.02
C ALA A 517 -9.78 16.07 10.90
N LYS A 518 -9.84 14.87 11.52
CA LYS A 518 -10.93 14.52 12.44
C LYS A 518 -10.96 15.42 13.69
N LEU A 519 -9.80 15.78 14.24
CA LEU A 519 -9.70 16.69 15.40
C LEU A 519 -10.23 18.09 15.05
N MET A 520 -9.94 18.56 13.85
CA MET A 520 -10.38 19.86 13.34
C MET A 520 -11.82 19.87 12.82
N GLY A 521 -12.55 18.74 12.92
CA GLY A 521 -13.92 18.64 12.42
C GLY A 521 -14.05 18.58 10.90
N VAL A 522 -12.94 18.39 10.17
CA VAL A 522 -12.92 18.25 8.72
C VAL A 522 -13.23 16.79 8.34
N PRO A 523 -14.29 16.53 7.54
CA PRO A 523 -14.56 15.19 7.02
C PRO A 523 -13.43 14.67 6.15
N VAL A 524 -13.09 13.40 6.31
CA VAL A 524 -12.20 12.68 5.40
C VAL A 524 -13.05 11.88 4.40
N ALA A 525 -12.93 12.19 3.12
CA ALA A 525 -13.58 11.44 2.05
C ALA A 525 -12.71 10.24 1.69
N ILE A 526 -13.15 9.03 2.03
CA ILE A 526 -12.43 7.79 1.67
C ILE A 526 -12.92 7.38 0.28
N SER A 527 -12.07 7.55 -0.74
CA SER A 527 -12.46 7.28 -2.12
C SER A 527 -11.50 6.30 -2.78
N PRO A 528 -11.98 5.27 -3.51
CA PRO A 528 -11.12 4.29 -4.13
C PRO A 528 -10.35 4.83 -5.34
N ASP A 529 -10.79 5.95 -5.94
CA ASP A 529 -10.25 6.45 -7.20
C ASP A 529 -10.40 5.38 -8.28
N ALA A 530 -11.61 4.79 -8.34
CA ALA A 530 -11.89 3.59 -9.11
C ALA A 530 -12.01 3.91 -10.60
N HIS A 531 -11.32 3.12 -11.43
CA HIS A 531 -11.34 3.23 -12.88
C HIS A 531 -11.96 2.00 -13.56
N SER A 532 -12.39 0.99 -12.81
CA SER A 532 -13.07 -0.22 -13.32
C SER A 532 -14.01 -0.87 -12.31
#